data_AF-A0A932ZRX1-F1
#
_entry.id   AF-A0A932ZRX1-F1
#
_cell.length_a   1.000
_cell.length_b   1.000
_cell.length_c   1.000
_cell.angle_alpha   90.00
_cell.angle_beta   90.00
_cell.angle_gamma   90.00
#
_symmetry.space_group_name_H-M   'P 1'
#
loop_
_entity.id
_entity.type
_entity.pdbx_description
1 polymer ?
#
loop_
_entity_poly.entity_id
_entity_poly.type
_entity_poly.pdbx_seq_one_letter_code
_entity_poly.pdbx_strand_id
1 'polypeptide(L)'
;MSGAPDPLYVLARSVLLDTLEALGPQRKAVVLVGAQAVYLHVGESDLAVAPFTTDADIAVDPAALESEPELRVALLRDHPQAGETAREALAALGPLFATAAGQGSRMAARAAAPEPENTITTSCAVLAVDLLRALKS
;
A
#
# COMPACT_ATOMS: atom_id res chain seq x y z
N MET A 1 32.00 1.94 -11.85
CA MET A 1 30.72 1.90 -12.59
C MET A 1 30.15 3.31 -12.57
N SER A 2 30.12 4.03 -13.70
CA SER A 2 29.21 5.18 -13.79
C SER A 2 27.79 4.63 -13.79
N GLY A 3 26.79 5.17 -13.12
CA GLY A 3 26.64 6.50 -12.57
C GLY A 3 25.13 6.79 -12.62
N ALA A 4 24.58 7.31 -11.54
CA ALA A 4 23.15 7.51 -11.26
C ALA A 4 22.29 6.23 -11.14
N PRO A 5 21.52 6.08 -10.04
CA PRO A 5 20.51 5.02 -9.91
C PRO A 5 19.43 5.15 -10.99
N ASP A 6 18.82 4.02 -11.35
CA ASP A 6 17.73 3.99 -12.32
C ASP A 6 16.58 4.94 -11.90
N PRO A 7 16.08 5.81 -12.80
CA PRO A 7 15.04 6.78 -12.45
C PRO A 7 13.76 6.15 -11.86
N LEU A 8 13.38 4.95 -12.28
CA LEU A 8 12.20 4.26 -11.77
C LEU A 8 12.44 3.72 -10.36
N TYR A 9 13.66 3.27 -10.07
CA TYR A 9 14.05 2.90 -8.70
C TYR A 9 14.04 4.11 -7.77
N VAL A 10 14.59 5.24 -8.23
CA VAL A 10 14.54 6.52 -7.50
C VAL A 10 13.09 6.92 -7.25
N LEU A 11 12.24 6.83 -8.28
CA LEU A 11 10.82 7.15 -8.19
C LEU A 11 10.09 6.28 -7.16
N ALA A 12 10.27 4.96 -7.22
CA ALA A 12 9.67 4.03 -6.26
C ALA A 12 10.07 4.37 -4.82
N ARG A 13 11.35 4.71 -4.61
CA ARG A 13 11.86 5.10 -3.29
C ARG A 13 11.34 6.46 -2.83
N SER A 14 11.19 7.43 -3.73
CA SER A 14 10.57 8.73 -3.42
C SER A 14 9.13 8.55 -2.99
N VAL A 15 8.31 7.82 -3.76
CA VAL A 15 6.90 7.55 -3.41
C VAL A 15 6.77 6.84 -2.07
N LEU A 16 7.67 5.89 -1.76
CA LEU A 16 7.73 5.26 -0.44
C LEU A 16 8.00 6.30 0.66
N LEU A 17 8.97 7.19 0.47
CA LEU A 17 9.29 8.24 1.45
C LEU A 17 8.13 9.22 1.62
N ASP A 18 7.50 9.64 0.52
CA ASP A 18 6.31 10.50 0.54
C ASP A 18 5.15 9.81 1.27
N THR A 19 4.99 8.50 1.10
CA THR A 19 4.00 7.69 1.84
C THR A 19 4.32 7.64 3.33
N LEU A 20 5.58 7.42 3.71
CA LEU A 20 5.98 7.42 5.12
C LEU A 20 5.82 8.82 5.75
N GLU A 21 6.09 9.88 5.00
CA GLU A 21 5.82 11.26 5.40
C GLU A 21 4.34 11.51 5.63
N ALA A 22 3.51 11.14 4.67
CA ALA A 22 2.05 11.21 4.70
C ALA A 22 1.42 10.50 5.91
N LEU A 23 2.00 9.40 6.39
CA LEU A 23 1.52 8.68 7.57
C LEU A 23 1.67 9.47 8.88
N GLY A 24 2.54 10.50 8.93
CA GLY A 24 2.70 11.34 10.13
C GLY A 24 2.93 10.51 11.41
N PRO A 25 2.17 10.75 12.51
CA PRO A 25 2.26 9.97 13.75
C PRO A 25 2.00 8.46 13.59
N GLN A 26 1.22 8.06 12.58
CA GLN A 26 0.91 6.65 12.30
C GLN A 26 2.11 5.86 11.78
N ARG A 27 3.20 6.54 11.39
CA ARG A 27 4.42 5.87 10.90
C ARG A 27 5.00 4.86 11.91
N LYS A 28 4.77 5.06 13.22
CA LYS A 28 5.21 4.12 14.27
C LYS A 28 4.55 2.73 14.16
N ALA A 29 3.41 2.64 13.47
CA ALA A 29 2.64 1.41 13.30
C ALA A 29 2.96 0.68 11.99
N VAL A 30 3.95 1.14 11.21
CA VAL A 30 4.33 0.48 9.95
C VAL A 30 5.78 0.03 9.97
N VAL A 31 6.03 -1.10 9.33
CA VAL A 31 7.36 -1.68 9.13
C VAL A 31 7.58 -1.84 7.64
N LEU A 32 8.69 -1.30 7.12
CA LEU A 32 9.08 -1.57 5.74
C LEU A 32 9.46 -3.04 5.59
N VAL A 33 8.89 -3.70 4.59
CA VAL A 33 9.16 -5.10 4.26
C VAL A 33 9.50 -5.23 2.77
N GLY A 34 9.63 -6.46 2.26
CA GLY A 34 9.92 -6.71 0.86
C GLY A 34 11.35 -6.32 0.43
N ALA A 35 11.54 -6.14 -0.87
CA ALA A 35 12.86 -5.94 -1.47
C ALA A 35 13.57 -4.67 -0.94
N GLN A 36 12.84 -3.57 -0.78
CA GLN A 36 13.38 -2.33 -0.22
C GLN A 36 13.95 -2.53 1.19
N ALA A 37 13.27 -3.31 2.06
CA ALA A 37 13.77 -3.62 3.39
C ALA A 37 15.06 -4.45 3.36
N VAL A 38 15.13 -5.44 2.46
CA VAL A 38 16.34 -6.25 2.27
C VAL A 38 17.51 -5.38 1.82
N TYR A 39 17.30 -4.52 0.83
CA TYR A 39 18.35 -3.63 0.32
C TYR A 39 18.87 -2.65 1.38
N LEU A 40 18.00 -2.13 2.24
CA LEU A 40 18.43 -1.27 3.36
C LEU A 40 19.32 -2.01 4.38
N HIS A 41 19.01 -3.26 4.71
CA HIS A 41 19.73 -4.01 5.74
C HIS A 41 21.02 -4.67 5.23
N VAL A 42 21.04 -5.09 3.97
CA VAL A 42 22.19 -5.75 3.36
C VAL A 42 23.27 -4.74 2.96
N GLY A 43 22.89 -3.47 2.74
CA GLY A 43 23.80 -2.42 2.28
C GLY A 43 24.32 -2.64 0.86
N GLU A 44 25.31 -1.85 0.46
CA GLU A 44 26.09 -2.06 -0.79
C GLU A 44 26.97 -3.31 -0.62
N SER A 45 26.35 -4.49 -0.58
CA SER A 45 27.06 -5.77 -0.64
C SER A 45 27.57 -6.03 -2.07
N ASP A 46 28.56 -6.92 -2.22
CA ASP A 46 29.07 -7.46 -3.50
C ASP A 46 28.02 -8.34 -4.23
N LEU A 47 26.74 -7.94 -4.22
CA LEU A 47 25.76 -8.46 -5.15
C LEU A 47 26.24 -8.11 -6.57
N ALA A 48 26.38 -9.13 -7.41
CA ALA A 48 26.76 -8.97 -8.81
C ALA A 48 25.76 -8.13 -9.64
N VAL A 49 24.64 -7.71 -9.03
CA VAL A 49 23.57 -6.90 -9.62
C VAL A 49 23.20 -5.79 -8.64
N ALA A 50 23.09 -4.56 -9.14
CA ALA A 50 22.63 -3.43 -8.34
C ALA A 50 21.20 -3.67 -7.82
N PRO A 51 20.89 -3.33 -6.55
CA PRO A 51 19.54 -3.37 -6.02
C PRO A 51 18.53 -2.64 -6.92
N PHE A 52 17.44 -3.32 -7.30
CA PHE A 52 16.40 -2.74 -8.14
C PHE A 52 15.03 -3.34 -7.83
N THR A 53 14.07 -2.48 -7.50
CA THR A 53 12.65 -2.81 -7.26
C THR A 53 11.83 -1.57 -7.59
N THR A 54 10.70 -1.77 -8.24
CA THR A 54 9.81 -0.68 -8.71
C THR A 54 8.64 -0.45 -7.75
N ASP A 55 8.57 -1.25 -6.70
CA ASP A 55 7.53 -1.37 -5.72
C ASP A 55 8.12 -1.25 -4.30
N ALA A 56 7.23 -1.02 -3.33
CA ALA A 56 7.59 -0.99 -1.93
C ALA A 56 6.42 -1.54 -1.11
N ASP A 57 6.75 -2.40 -0.15
CA ASP A 57 5.78 -3.05 0.72
C ASP A 57 5.93 -2.54 2.16
N ILE A 58 4.82 -2.23 2.81
CA ILE A 58 4.77 -1.94 4.24
C ILE A 58 3.84 -2.93 4.93
N ALA A 59 4.31 -3.51 6.03
CA ALA A 59 3.47 -4.23 6.97
C ALA A 59 2.92 -3.25 8.00
N VAL A 60 1.67 -3.44 8.42
CA VAL A 60 1.02 -2.64 9.46
C VAL A 60 0.95 -3.48 10.74
N ASP A 61 1.37 -2.92 11.87
CA ASP A 61 1.13 -3.46 13.21
C ASP A 61 -0.20 -2.93 13.75
N PRO A 62 -1.27 -3.75 13.80
CA PRO A 62 -2.58 -3.30 14.24
C PRO A 62 -2.60 -2.86 15.70
N ALA A 63 -1.69 -3.36 16.54
CA ALA A 63 -1.64 -3.02 17.96
C ALA A 63 -1.05 -1.61 18.20
N ALA A 64 -0.33 -1.06 17.22
CA ALA A 64 0.30 0.25 17.27
C ALA A 64 -0.51 1.35 16.56
N LEU A 65 -1.58 0.99 15.83
CA LEU A 65 -2.48 1.94 15.18
C LEU A 65 -3.20 2.80 16.22
N GLU A 66 -3.36 4.09 15.93
CA GLU A 66 -4.24 4.94 16.76
C GLU A 66 -5.71 4.55 16.54
N SER A 67 -6.59 4.97 17.44
CA SER A 67 -8.02 4.59 17.43
C SER A 67 -8.75 4.97 16.14
N GLU A 68 -8.30 6.04 15.48
CA GLU A 68 -8.78 6.49 14.17
C GLU A 68 -7.58 6.68 13.24
N PRO A 69 -7.04 5.60 12.65
CA PRO A 69 -5.89 5.73 11.79
C PRO A 69 -6.33 6.31 10.45
N GLU A 70 -6.03 7.59 10.24
CA GLU A 70 -6.11 8.18 8.90
C GLU A 70 -5.02 7.55 8.02
N LEU A 71 -5.32 6.38 7.45
CA LEU A 71 -4.60 5.89 6.28
C LEU A 71 -4.95 6.82 5.13
N ARG A 72 -4.15 7.86 4.96
CA ARG A 72 -4.36 8.91 3.97
C ARG A 72 -4.04 8.41 2.56
N VAL A 73 -4.83 7.45 2.07
CA VAL A 73 -4.94 7.11 0.64
C VAL A 73 -5.27 8.37 -0.18
N ALA A 74 -5.95 9.35 0.43
CA ALA A 74 -6.20 10.69 -0.13
C ALA A 74 -4.91 11.42 -0.55
N LEU A 75 -3.79 11.24 0.16
CA LEU A 75 -2.54 11.92 -0.15
C LEU A 75 -1.89 11.38 -1.43
N LEU A 76 -2.11 10.10 -1.76
CA LEU A 76 -1.62 9.54 -3.03
C LEU A 76 -2.43 10.03 -4.23
N ARG A 77 -3.72 10.33 -4.07
CA ARG A 77 -4.59 10.83 -5.16
C ARG A 77 -4.08 12.12 -5.79
N ASP A 78 -3.53 12.99 -4.96
CA ASP A 78 -3.04 14.31 -5.37
C ASP A 78 -1.51 14.30 -5.56
N HIS A 79 -0.86 13.14 -5.40
CA HIS A 79 0.58 12.98 -5.58
C HIS A 79 0.98 13.17 -7.06
N PRO A 80 2.01 13.98 -7.38
CA PRO A 80 2.39 14.28 -8.76
C PRO A 80 2.71 13.04 -9.62
N GLN A 81 3.23 11.98 -8.99
CA GLN A 81 3.68 10.79 -9.69
C GLN A 81 2.79 9.57 -9.46
N ALA A 82 2.05 9.52 -8.35
CA ALA A 82 1.22 8.36 -7.98
C ALA A 82 -0.29 8.64 -8.13
N GLY A 83 -0.67 9.90 -8.38
CA GLY A 83 -2.07 10.34 -8.39
C GLY A 83 -2.92 9.70 -9.48
N GLU A 84 -2.38 9.47 -10.68
CA GLU A 84 -3.11 8.80 -11.74
C GLU A 84 -3.44 7.36 -11.36
N THR A 85 -2.42 6.56 -11.01
CA THR A 85 -2.62 5.16 -10.57
C THR A 85 -3.49 5.07 -9.32
N ALA A 86 -3.34 5.98 -8.36
CA ALA A 86 -4.19 6.03 -7.18
C ALA A 86 -5.66 6.29 -7.56
N ARG A 87 -5.94 7.20 -8.50
CA ARG A 87 -7.30 7.46 -8.99
C ARG A 87 -7.88 6.26 -9.72
N GLU A 88 -7.10 5.57 -10.55
CA GLU A 88 -7.54 4.34 -11.23
C GLU A 88 -7.86 3.23 -10.23
N ALA A 89 -6.98 3.00 -9.25
CA ALA A 89 -7.21 2.03 -8.18
C ALA A 89 -8.49 2.34 -7.39
N LEU A 90 -8.71 3.62 -7.04
CA LEU A 90 -9.93 4.07 -6.36
C LEU A 90 -11.18 3.89 -7.22
N ALA A 91 -11.10 4.15 -8.53
CA ALA A 91 -12.20 3.92 -9.46
C ALA A 91 -12.56 2.43 -9.58
N ALA A 92 -11.56 1.55 -9.51
CA ALA A 92 -11.74 0.10 -9.52
C ALA A 92 -12.27 -0.45 -8.18
N LEU A 93 -11.97 0.22 -7.05
CA LEU A 93 -12.32 -0.26 -5.71
C LEU A 93 -13.82 -0.46 -5.52
N GLY A 94 -14.64 0.48 -6.01
CA GLY A 94 -16.10 0.42 -5.91
C GLY A 94 -16.68 -0.83 -6.59
N PRO A 95 -16.51 -1.00 -7.91
CA PRO A 95 -17.00 -2.16 -8.64
C PRO A 95 -16.48 -3.50 -8.11
N LEU A 96 -15.23 -3.56 -7.63
CA LEU A 96 -14.59 -4.82 -7.23
C LEU A 96 -14.90 -5.22 -5.79
N PHE A 97 -14.97 -4.26 -4.87
CA PHE A 97 -14.98 -4.54 -3.43
C PHE A 97 -16.21 -4.03 -2.69
N ALA A 98 -16.97 -3.04 -3.18
CA ALA A 98 -18.04 -2.39 -2.40
C ALA A 98 -19.26 -3.27 -2.05
N THR A 99 -19.26 -4.55 -2.44
CA THR A 99 -20.27 -5.53 -2.02
C THR A 99 -19.59 -6.84 -1.61
N ALA A 100 -20.21 -7.60 -0.72
CA ALA A 100 -19.71 -8.93 -0.34
C ALA A 100 -19.70 -9.89 -1.56
N ALA A 101 -20.60 -9.66 -2.52
CA ALA A 101 -20.63 -10.35 -3.81
C ALA A 101 -19.69 -9.73 -4.87
N GLY A 102 -18.82 -8.79 -4.49
CA GLY A 102 -17.80 -8.23 -5.37
C GLY A 102 -16.76 -9.28 -5.75
N GLN A 103 -16.22 -9.19 -6.97
CA GLN A 103 -15.15 -10.11 -7.40
C GLN A 103 -13.92 -9.97 -6.50
N GLY A 104 -13.53 -8.74 -6.17
CA GLY A 104 -12.40 -8.45 -5.28
C GLY A 104 -12.61 -9.04 -3.87
N SER A 105 -13.80 -8.85 -3.30
CA SER A 105 -14.15 -9.39 -1.98
C SER A 105 -14.06 -10.92 -1.92
N ARG A 106 -14.55 -11.63 -2.95
CA ARG A 106 -14.41 -13.09 -3.05
C ARG A 106 -12.97 -13.53 -3.27
N MET A 107 -12.19 -12.79 -4.06
CA MET A 107 -10.77 -13.08 -4.26
C MET A 107 -9.99 -12.95 -2.96
N ALA A 108 -10.24 -11.90 -2.19
CA ALA A 108 -9.63 -11.70 -0.87
C ALA A 108 -9.98 -12.84 0.10
N ALA A 109 -11.25 -13.26 0.15
CA ALA A 109 -11.67 -14.37 1.00
C ALA A 109 -10.98 -15.70 0.64
N ARG A 110 -10.80 -15.99 -0.65
CA ARG A 110 -10.06 -17.18 -1.10
C ARG A 110 -8.58 -17.12 -0.71
N ALA A 111 -7.98 -15.93 -0.77
CA ALA A 111 -6.58 -15.73 -0.41
C ALA A 111 -6.32 -15.84 1.10
N ALA A 112 -7.31 -15.47 1.93
CA ALA A 112 -7.20 -15.43 3.39
C ALA A 112 -7.53 -16.77 4.09
N ALA A 113 -7.60 -17.89 3.37
CA ALA A 113 -7.91 -19.19 3.97
C ALA A 113 -6.92 -19.53 5.11
N PRO A 114 -7.38 -20.08 6.25
CA PRO A 114 -8.68 -20.72 6.46
C PRO A 114 -9.80 -19.82 7.04
N GLU A 115 -9.68 -18.49 7.00
CA GLU A 115 -10.70 -17.60 7.58
C GLU A 115 -12.10 -17.77 6.93
N PRO A 116 -13.20 -17.55 7.68
CA PRO A 116 -14.55 -17.68 7.15
C PRO A 116 -14.81 -16.70 5.99
N GLU A 117 -15.18 -17.23 4.82
CA GLU A 117 -15.38 -16.44 3.59
C GLU A 117 -16.38 -15.29 3.78
N ASN A 118 -17.46 -15.52 4.52
CA ASN A 118 -18.48 -14.49 4.80
C ASN A 118 -17.93 -13.30 5.60
N THR A 119 -16.96 -13.56 6.48
CA THR A 119 -16.34 -12.56 7.35
C THR A 119 -15.43 -11.67 6.51
N ILE A 120 -14.59 -12.28 5.67
CA ILE A 120 -13.68 -11.53 4.79
C ILE A 120 -14.45 -10.76 3.72
N THR A 121 -15.40 -11.39 3.01
CA THR A 121 -16.18 -10.72 1.97
C THR A 121 -16.99 -9.52 2.49
N THR A 122 -17.61 -9.66 3.68
CA THR A 122 -18.35 -8.56 4.33
C THR A 122 -17.41 -7.46 4.80
N SER A 123 -16.30 -7.81 5.45
CA SER A 123 -15.32 -6.84 5.94
C SER A 123 -14.73 -6.03 4.78
N CYS A 124 -14.31 -6.68 3.69
CA CYS A 124 -13.83 -5.99 2.49
C CYS A 124 -14.85 -5.00 1.95
N ALA A 125 -16.14 -5.38 1.91
CA ALA A 125 -17.19 -4.52 1.41
C ALA A 125 -17.44 -3.28 2.27
N VAL A 126 -17.51 -3.46 3.59
CA VAL A 126 -17.69 -2.35 4.53
C VAL A 126 -16.50 -1.39 4.46
N LEU A 127 -15.28 -1.92 4.54
CA LEU A 127 -14.06 -1.11 4.52
C LEU A 127 -13.89 -0.35 3.20
N ALA A 128 -14.19 -0.98 2.06
CA ALA A 128 -14.12 -0.31 0.75
C ALA A 128 -15.15 0.82 0.63
N VAL A 129 -16.38 0.61 1.11
CA VAL A 129 -17.42 1.64 1.10
C VAL A 129 -17.06 2.80 2.02
N ASP A 130 -16.55 2.52 3.22
CA ASP A 130 -16.17 3.56 4.18
C ASP A 130 -14.99 4.38 3.67
N LEU A 131 -13.97 3.74 3.07
CA LEU A 131 -12.88 4.45 2.39
C LEU A 131 -13.41 5.37 1.28
N LEU A 132 -14.28 4.87 0.41
CA LEU A 132 -14.85 5.66 -0.69
C LEU A 132 -15.73 6.82 -0.21
N ARG A 133 -16.35 6.72 0.97
CA ARG A 133 -17.10 7.82 1.60
C ARG A 133 -16.15 8.86 2.17
N ALA A 134 -15.14 8.42 2.93
CA ALA A 134 -14.14 9.31 3.53
C ALA A 134 -13.37 10.13 2.49
N LEU A 135 -13.19 9.61 1.27
CA LEU A 135 -12.51 10.33 0.18
C LEU A 135 -13.38 11.37 -0.55
N LYS A 136 -14.70 11.39 -0.28
CA LYS A 136 -15.66 12.34 -0.87
C LYS A 136 -15.99 13.53 0.03
N SER A 137 -15.70 13.43 1.33
CA SER A 137 -15.81 14.52 2.31
C SER A 137 -14.60 15.45 2.26
#